data_AF-A0A1Y4UMG4-F1
#
_entry.id   AF-A0A1Y4UMG4-F1
#
_cell.length_a   1.000
_cell.length_b   1.000
_cell.length_c   1.000
_cell.angle_alpha   90.00
_cell.angle_beta   90.00
_cell.angle_gamma   90.00
#
_symmetry.space_group_name_H-M   'P 1'
#
loop_
_entity.id
_entity.type
_entity.pdbx_description
1 polymer ?
#
loop_
_entity_poly.entity_id
_entity_poly.type
_entity_poly.pdbx_seq_one_letter_code
_entity_poly.pdbx_strand_id
1 'polypeptide(L)'
;MSSVDRDTILAYAHTLMSRIRITFAYLDTYKSLCDNGAKYQDAMNQTPLFFTMIYRSLAHTIMIDMCKLFEDDKQVLGIKKFYSICEQNQKLFFNTRQDENGERTEIPYSIANVLALAKKDFARNSKAIENLKAQRDTIWAHSDKRFVLNPNKVENDFPVALDEIEQLLKFASDFVNAIIIGFTNSIESPFFNAPTACSENVEHLLALLESGIQTKEMAHGQV
;
A
#
# COMPACT_ATOMS: atom_id res chain seq x y z
N MET A 1 -6.52 17.11 23.02
CA MET A 1 -5.23 16.55 22.56
C MET A 1 -4.26 17.71 22.50
N SER A 2 -3.05 17.55 23.05
CA SER A 2 -1.98 18.57 23.00
C SER A 2 -1.64 18.89 21.55
N SER A 3 -1.28 20.15 21.26
CA SER A 3 -0.79 20.52 19.92
C SER A 3 0.42 19.68 19.58
N VAL A 4 0.40 19.06 18.40
CA VAL A 4 1.51 18.26 17.87
C VAL A 4 2.45 19.22 17.13
N ASP A 5 3.76 19.09 17.30
CA ASP A 5 4.73 19.92 16.59
C ASP A 5 4.98 19.45 15.15
N ARG A 6 5.70 20.26 14.37
CA ARG A 6 6.04 19.99 12.97
C ARG A 6 6.77 18.66 12.80
N ASP A 7 7.78 18.42 13.63
CA ASP A 7 8.66 17.26 13.47
C ASP A 7 7.93 15.96 13.80
N THR A 8 6.99 15.98 14.74
CA THR A 8 6.12 14.84 15.04
C THR A 8 5.17 14.53 13.89
N ILE A 9 4.55 15.54 13.25
CA ILE A 9 3.69 15.32 12.07
C ILE A 9 4.52 14.75 10.91
N LEU A 10 5.72 15.27 10.68
CA LEU A 10 6.63 14.76 9.66
C LEU A 10 7.05 13.31 9.94
N ALA A 11 7.35 12.97 11.20
CA ALA A 11 7.66 11.60 11.60
C ALA A 11 6.47 10.64 11.37
N TYR A 12 5.24 11.08 11.61
CA TYR A 12 4.04 10.32 11.25
C TYR A 12 3.91 10.13 9.74
N ALA A 13 4.18 11.18 8.95
CA ALA A 13 4.17 11.10 7.50
C ALA A 13 5.16 10.06 6.97
N HIS A 14 6.42 10.10 7.42
CA HIS A 14 7.44 9.12 7.02
C HIS A 14 7.10 7.69 7.46
N THR A 15 6.53 7.53 8.66
CA THR A 15 6.09 6.22 9.16
C THR A 15 4.99 5.64 8.27
N LEU A 16 4.01 6.45 7.87
CA LEU A 16 2.94 6.04 6.96
C LEU A 16 3.48 5.76 5.56
N MET A 17 4.34 6.62 5.02
CA MET A 17 4.95 6.44 3.70
C MET A 17 5.75 5.13 3.62
N SER A 18 6.52 4.80 4.67
CA SER A 18 7.24 3.53 4.75
C SER A 18 6.31 2.31 4.66
N ARG A 19 5.17 2.34 5.37
CA ARG A 19 4.16 1.27 5.29
C ARG A 19 3.52 1.19 3.90
N ILE A 20 3.19 2.34 3.32
CA ILE A 20 2.62 2.44 1.96
C ILE A 20 3.60 1.82 0.94
N ARG A 21 4.90 2.14 1.04
CA ARG A 21 5.96 1.59 0.18
C ARG A 21 6.04 0.06 0.23
N ILE A 22 6.02 -0.51 1.43
CA ILE A 22 6.03 -1.96 1.63
C ILE A 22 4.77 -2.59 1.04
N THR A 23 3.61 -1.97 1.24
CA THR A 23 2.34 -2.48 0.74
C THR A 23 2.29 -2.45 -0.80
N PHE A 24 2.81 -1.39 -1.44
CA PHE A 24 3.00 -1.35 -2.89
C PHE A 24 3.91 -2.48 -3.38
N ALA A 25 5.05 -2.70 -2.72
CA ALA A 25 5.97 -3.78 -3.11
C ALA A 25 5.31 -5.17 -3.04
N TYR A 26 4.49 -5.43 -2.01
CA TYR A 26 3.72 -6.68 -1.93
C TYR A 26 2.69 -6.80 -3.05
N LEU A 27 1.96 -5.71 -3.34
CA LEU A 27 0.96 -5.67 -4.38
C LEU A 27 1.57 -5.88 -5.77
N ASP A 28 2.66 -5.19 -6.09
CA ASP A 28 3.37 -5.34 -7.37
C ASP A 28 3.94 -6.75 -7.54
N THR A 29 4.47 -7.33 -6.46
CA THR A 29 4.94 -8.73 -6.46
C THR A 29 3.78 -9.70 -6.72
N TYR A 30 2.64 -9.51 -6.06
CA TYR A 30 1.44 -10.34 -6.23
C TYR A 30 0.92 -10.26 -7.67
N LYS A 31 0.75 -9.04 -8.20
CA LYS A 31 0.32 -8.80 -9.58
C LYS A 31 1.26 -9.44 -10.58
N SER A 32 2.56 -9.23 -10.41
CA SER A 32 3.56 -9.79 -11.33
C SER A 32 3.53 -11.31 -11.34
N LEU A 33 3.28 -11.98 -10.21
CA LEU A 33 3.12 -13.43 -10.17
C LEU A 33 1.86 -13.87 -10.93
N CYS A 34 0.74 -13.17 -10.74
CA CYS A 34 -0.51 -13.45 -11.46
C CYS A 34 -0.35 -13.26 -12.98
N ASP A 35 0.22 -12.14 -13.41
CA ASP A 35 0.37 -11.77 -14.82
C ASP A 35 1.32 -12.72 -15.57
N ASN A 36 2.34 -13.22 -14.88
CA ASN A 36 3.31 -14.17 -15.43
C ASN A 36 2.86 -15.64 -15.32
N GLY A 37 1.76 -15.92 -14.62
CA GLY A 37 1.31 -17.28 -14.33
C GLY A 37 1.01 -18.12 -15.58
N ALA A 38 0.50 -17.51 -16.64
CA ALA A 38 0.27 -18.21 -17.91
C ALA A 38 1.57 -18.47 -18.68
N LYS A 39 2.52 -17.52 -18.63
CA LYS A 39 3.80 -17.61 -19.34
C LYS A 39 4.70 -18.69 -18.75
N TYR A 40 4.76 -18.80 -17.43
CA TYR A 40 5.64 -19.75 -16.73
C TYR A 40 4.86 -20.87 -16.04
N GLN A 41 3.70 -21.25 -16.59
CA GLN A 41 2.78 -22.19 -15.97
C GLN A 41 3.45 -23.53 -15.62
N ASP A 42 4.21 -24.10 -16.55
CA ASP A 42 4.90 -25.38 -16.35
C ASP A 42 5.92 -25.30 -15.22
N ALA A 43 6.69 -24.20 -15.18
CA ALA A 43 7.68 -23.97 -14.14
C ALA A 43 7.04 -23.83 -12.75
N MET A 44 5.94 -23.07 -12.67
CA MET A 44 5.19 -22.89 -11.42
C MET A 44 4.51 -24.18 -10.94
N ASN A 45 4.08 -25.04 -11.88
CA ASN A 45 3.47 -26.34 -11.59
C ASN A 45 4.46 -27.39 -11.05
N GLN A 46 5.77 -27.18 -11.16
CA GLN A 46 6.75 -28.05 -10.51
C GLN A 46 6.80 -27.86 -8.99
N THR A 47 6.42 -26.69 -8.49
CA THR A 47 6.42 -26.36 -7.05
C THR A 47 5.10 -25.69 -6.60
N PRO A 48 3.94 -26.33 -6.85
CA PRO A 48 2.64 -25.67 -6.74
C PRO A 48 2.30 -25.23 -5.31
N LEU A 49 2.77 -25.99 -4.31
CA LEU A 49 2.57 -25.64 -2.89
C LEU A 49 3.34 -24.38 -2.50
N PHE A 50 4.55 -24.19 -3.02
CA PHE A 50 5.37 -23.00 -2.75
C PHE A 50 4.64 -21.74 -3.26
N PHE A 51 4.24 -21.74 -4.53
CA PHE A 51 3.53 -20.58 -5.10
C PHE A 51 2.18 -20.35 -4.44
N THR A 52 1.43 -21.42 -4.09
CA THR A 52 0.17 -21.29 -3.34
C THR A 52 0.39 -20.59 -1.99
N MET A 53 1.45 -20.93 -1.27
CA MET A 53 1.79 -20.26 0.00
C MET A 53 2.15 -18.79 -0.23
N ILE A 54 2.98 -18.49 -1.23
CA ILE A 54 3.38 -17.11 -1.56
C ILE A 54 2.15 -16.26 -1.92
N TYR A 55 1.28 -16.73 -2.81
CA TYR A 55 0.05 -16.00 -3.18
C TYR A 55 -0.82 -15.69 -1.96
N ARG A 56 -1.05 -16.69 -1.10
CA ARG A 56 -1.87 -16.51 0.10
C ARG A 56 -1.24 -15.56 1.11
N SER A 57 0.07 -15.68 1.34
CA SER A 57 0.80 -14.80 2.26
C SER A 57 0.83 -13.35 1.77
N LEU A 58 1.03 -13.12 0.48
CA LEU A 58 0.98 -11.78 -0.12
C LEU A 58 -0.42 -11.17 0.01
N ALA A 59 -1.46 -11.88 -0.45
CA ALA A 59 -2.84 -11.40 -0.37
C ALA A 59 -3.24 -11.07 1.07
N HIS A 60 -2.97 -11.98 2.01
CA HIS A 60 -3.21 -11.77 3.44
C HIS A 60 -2.51 -10.51 3.97
N THR A 61 -1.22 -10.33 3.65
CA THR A 61 -0.43 -9.21 4.14
C THR A 61 -0.92 -7.88 3.58
N ILE A 62 -1.20 -7.82 2.28
CA ILE A 62 -1.81 -6.66 1.61
C ILE A 62 -3.11 -6.29 2.33
N MET A 63 -4.02 -7.25 2.53
CA MET A 63 -5.31 -6.96 3.16
C MET A 63 -5.17 -6.45 4.59
N ILE A 64 -4.30 -7.04 5.40
CA ILE A 64 -4.05 -6.57 6.77
C ILE A 64 -3.50 -5.14 6.78
N ASP A 65 -2.52 -4.84 5.93
CA ASP A 65 -1.91 -3.52 5.91
C ASP A 65 -2.86 -2.46 5.35
N MET A 66 -3.70 -2.81 4.37
CA MET A 66 -4.81 -1.96 3.92
C MET A 66 -5.80 -1.66 5.04
N CYS A 67 -6.20 -2.68 5.82
CA CYS A 67 -7.08 -2.48 6.98
C CYS A 67 -6.46 -1.51 7.99
N LYS A 68 -5.16 -1.67 8.32
CA LYS A 68 -4.45 -0.78 9.25
C LYS A 68 -4.31 0.65 8.71
N LEU A 69 -4.03 0.81 7.42
CA LEU A 69 -3.89 2.13 6.78
C LEU A 69 -5.23 2.89 6.82
N PHE A 70 -6.34 2.22 6.58
CA PHE A 70 -7.68 2.83 6.51
C PHE A 70 -8.53 2.64 7.78
N GLU A 71 -7.85 2.30 8.87
CA GLU A 71 -8.46 2.09 10.17
C GLU A 71 -9.12 3.35 10.72
N ASP A 72 -10.27 3.17 11.38
CA ASP A 72 -11.05 4.24 12.02
C ASP A 72 -11.04 4.11 13.55
N ASP A 73 -9.91 3.62 14.07
CA ASP A 73 -9.62 3.56 15.50
C ASP A 73 -8.77 4.76 15.90
N LYS A 74 -9.18 5.44 16.98
CA LYS A 74 -8.47 6.60 17.54
C LYS A 74 -7.06 6.24 18.04
N GLN A 75 -6.75 4.98 18.32
CA GLN A 75 -5.44 4.52 18.78
C GLN A 75 -4.48 4.21 17.62
N VAL A 76 -5.00 3.81 16.46
CA VAL A 76 -4.18 3.43 15.30
C VAL A 76 -3.84 4.65 14.45
N LEU A 77 -2.55 4.83 14.13
CA LEU A 77 -2.12 5.84 13.17
C LEU A 77 -2.41 5.35 11.74
N GLY A 78 -3.65 5.54 11.30
CA GLY A 78 -4.10 5.39 9.91
C GLY A 78 -4.25 6.73 9.19
N ILE A 79 -4.59 6.68 7.89
CA ILE A 79 -4.71 7.85 7.01
C ILE A 79 -5.76 8.84 7.51
N LYS A 80 -6.90 8.36 8.04
CA LYS A 80 -7.96 9.23 8.60
C LYS A 80 -7.51 9.97 9.87
N LYS A 81 -6.79 9.28 10.77
CA LYS A 81 -6.22 9.91 11.96
C LYS A 81 -5.16 10.93 11.58
N PHE A 82 -4.30 10.60 10.62
CA PHE A 82 -3.29 11.52 10.11
C PHE A 82 -3.89 12.76 9.43
N TYR A 83 -4.96 12.59 8.64
CA TYR A 83 -5.77 13.69 8.13
C TYR A 83 -6.25 14.61 9.24
N SER A 84 -6.84 14.05 10.31
CA SER A 84 -7.37 14.82 11.44
C SER A 84 -6.26 15.60 12.17
N ILE A 85 -5.06 15.00 12.30
CA ILE A 85 -3.89 15.66 12.88
C ILE A 85 -3.47 16.85 12.01
N CYS A 86 -3.37 16.68 10.69
CA CYS A 86 -3.01 17.76 9.77
C CYS A 86 -4.06 18.89 9.78
N GLU A 87 -5.35 18.54 9.78
CA GLU A 87 -6.46 19.49 9.82
C GLU A 87 -6.44 20.37 11.07
N GLN A 88 -6.13 19.79 12.24
CA GLN A 88 -6.05 20.52 13.51
C GLN A 88 -4.79 21.38 13.64
N ASN A 89 -3.75 21.10 12.84
CA ASN A 89 -2.44 21.76 12.93
C ASN A 89 -2.07 22.52 11.65
N GLN A 90 -3.05 22.96 10.86
CA GLN A 90 -2.84 23.69 9.60
C GLN A 90 -1.88 24.89 9.72
N LYS A 91 -1.86 25.57 10.87
CA LYS A 91 -0.96 26.70 11.15
C LYS A 91 0.53 26.36 11.09
N LEU A 92 0.91 25.09 11.15
CA LEU A 92 2.30 24.63 11.05
C LEU A 92 2.80 24.53 9.61
N PHE A 93 1.87 24.60 8.64
CA PHE A 93 2.18 24.56 7.23
C PHE A 93 2.33 25.99 6.70
N PHE A 94 3.56 26.40 6.46
CA PHE A 94 3.86 27.73 5.92
C PHE A 94 3.75 27.70 4.39
N ASN A 95 3.07 28.70 3.83
CA ASN A 95 2.99 28.95 2.40
C ASN A 95 4.10 29.90 1.91
N THR A 96 5.10 30.19 2.74
CA THR A 96 6.22 31.08 2.40
C THR A 96 7.54 30.45 2.78
N ARG A 97 8.52 30.48 1.87
CA ARG A 97 9.91 30.14 2.14
C ARG A 97 10.69 31.43 2.40
N GLN A 98 11.54 31.44 3.41
CA GLN A 98 12.48 32.53 3.64
C GLN A 98 13.85 32.14 3.08
N ASP A 99 14.44 32.98 2.24
CA ASP A 99 15.80 32.77 1.74
C ASP A 99 16.87 33.27 2.73
N GLU A 100 18.14 33.13 2.35
CA GLU A 100 19.30 33.57 3.14
C GLU A 100 19.36 35.09 3.37
N ASN A 101 18.66 35.89 2.55
CA ASN A 101 18.55 37.33 2.67
C ASN A 101 17.30 37.77 3.46
N GLY A 102 16.48 36.81 3.88
CA GLY A 102 15.25 37.07 4.61
C GLY A 102 14.03 37.35 3.73
N GLU A 103 14.14 37.26 2.40
CA GLU A 103 13.03 37.46 1.48
C GLU A 103 12.05 36.28 1.55
N ARG A 104 10.75 36.58 1.59
CA ARG A 104 9.69 35.57 1.63
C ARG A 104 9.12 35.32 0.25
N THR A 105 9.34 34.12 -0.28
CA THR A 105 8.71 33.66 -1.53
C THR A 105 7.48 32.83 -1.21
N GLU A 106 6.34 33.13 -1.81
CA GLU A 106 5.18 32.24 -1.73
C GLU A 106 5.47 30.90 -2.42
N ILE A 107 5.19 29.81 -1.73
CA ILE A 107 5.26 28.46 -2.26
C ILE A 107 3.86 28.12 -2.78
N PRO A 108 3.71 27.53 -3.98
CA PRO A 108 2.41 27.07 -4.49
C PRO A 108 1.93 25.79 -3.77
N TYR A 109 1.93 25.82 -2.44
CA TYR A 109 1.45 24.77 -1.55
C TYR A 109 0.34 25.33 -0.68
N SER A 110 -0.76 24.60 -0.58
CA SER A 110 -1.90 24.96 0.27
C SER A 110 -2.39 23.72 1.01
N ILE A 111 -2.16 23.67 2.32
CA ILE A 111 -2.68 22.61 3.17
C ILE A 111 -4.21 22.52 3.08
N ALA A 112 -4.91 23.64 2.93
CA ALA A 112 -6.36 23.65 2.76
C ALA A 112 -6.79 22.92 1.48
N ASN A 113 -6.07 23.10 0.37
CA ASN A 113 -6.35 22.38 -0.88
C ASN A 113 -6.02 20.90 -0.77
N VAL A 114 -4.90 20.55 -0.10
CA VAL A 114 -4.51 19.15 0.15
C VAL A 114 -5.58 18.43 0.97
N LEU A 115 -6.05 19.04 2.06
CA LEU A 115 -7.12 18.48 2.90
C LEU A 115 -8.45 18.39 2.12
N ALA A 116 -8.79 19.39 1.31
CA ALA A 116 -10.00 19.35 0.48
C ALA A 116 -9.97 18.20 -0.54
N LEU A 117 -8.81 17.94 -1.17
CA LEU A 117 -8.62 16.81 -2.08
C LEU A 117 -8.73 15.48 -1.32
N ALA A 118 -8.04 15.35 -0.19
CA ALA A 118 -8.09 14.13 0.61
C ALA A 118 -9.50 13.80 1.10
N LYS A 119 -10.29 14.83 1.47
CA LYS A 119 -11.70 14.66 1.84
C LYS A 119 -12.54 14.13 0.68
N LYS A 120 -12.31 14.59 -0.55
CA LYS A 120 -12.97 14.05 -1.76
C LYS A 120 -12.56 12.60 -2.01
N ASP A 121 -11.29 12.28 -1.81
CA ASP A 121 -10.80 10.91 -1.99
C ASP A 121 -11.36 9.93 -0.95
N PHE A 122 -11.51 10.35 0.31
CA PHE A 122 -12.22 9.56 1.31
C PHE A 122 -13.67 9.29 0.89
N ALA A 123 -14.37 10.29 0.37
CA ALA A 123 -15.75 10.12 -0.09
C ALA A 123 -15.84 9.23 -1.33
N ARG A 124 -14.93 9.39 -2.29
CA ARG A 124 -14.85 8.56 -3.50
C ARG A 124 -14.62 7.09 -3.18
N ASN A 125 -13.77 6.80 -2.20
CA ASN A 125 -13.39 5.43 -1.85
C ASN A 125 -14.13 4.89 -0.62
N SER A 126 -15.23 5.53 -0.18
CA SER A 126 -15.88 5.19 1.09
C SER A 126 -16.37 3.73 1.12
N LYS A 127 -16.89 3.22 0.00
CA LYS A 127 -17.39 1.86 -0.09
C LYS A 127 -16.27 0.80 0.07
N ALA A 128 -15.14 1.00 -0.59
CA ALA A 128 -13.97 0.12 -0.45
C ALA A 128 -13.43 0.15 0.99
N ILE A 129 -13.37 1.34 1.63
CA ILE A 129 -12.96 1.49 3.03
C ILE A 129 -13.93 0.78 3.98
N GLU A 130 -15.24 0.89 3.75
CA GLU A 130 -16.25 0.16 4.53
C GLU A 130 -16.12 -1.35 4.39
N ASN A 131 -15.89 -1.83 3.16
CA ASN A 131 -15.69 -3.26 2.91
C ASN A 131 -14.40 -3.78 3.56
N LEU A 132 -13.29 -3.02 3.52
CA LEU A 132 -12.06 -3.36 4.26
C LEU A 132 -12.31 -3.52 5.76
N LYS A 133 -13.07 -2.60 6.36
CA LYS A 133 -13.44 -2.67 7.79
C LYS A 133 -14.29 -3.90 8.09
N ALA A 134 -15.30 -4.18 7.27
CA ALA A 134 -16.15 -5.35 7.43
C ALA A 134 -15.37 -6.67 7.30
N GLN A 135 -14.46 -6.76 6.32
CA GLN A 135 -13.56 -7.90 6.18
C GLN A 135 -12.64 -8.05 7.40
N ARG A 136 -12.05 -6.96 7.93
CA ARG A 136 -11.25 -6.99 9.17
C ARG A 136 -12.04 -7.54 10.34
N ASP A 137 -13.23 -7.00 10.60
CA ASP A 137 -14.06 -7.36 11.76
C ASP A 137 -14.51 -8.82 11.73
N THR A 138 -14.55 -9.42 10.54
CA THR A 138 -15.10 -10.75 10.31
C THR A 138 -14.04 -11.83 10.10
N ILE A 139 -13.02 -11.58 9.26
CA ILE A 139 -11.97 -12.55 8.89
C ILE A 139 -10.75 -12.43 9.80
N TRP A 140 -10.34 -11.19 10.12
CA TRP A 140 -8.96 -10.92 10.59
C TRP A 140 -8.86 -10.62 12.09
N ALA A 141 -9.86 -9.99 12.71
CA ALA A 141 -9.85 -9.60 14.12
C ALA A 141 -10.50 -10.63 15.05
N HIS A 142 -11.48 -11.36 14.54
CA HIS A 142 -12.16 -12.42 15.27
C HIS A 142 -11.94 -13.70 14.50
N SER A 143 -11.06 -14.56 15.00
CA SER A 143 -10.99 -15.98 14.61
C SER A 143 -12.26 -16.72 15.05
N ASP A 144 -13.43 -16.15 14.74
CA ASP A 144 -14.72 -16.69 15.05
C ASP A 144 -14.84 -17.98 14.24
N LYS A 145 -15.09 -19.07 14.97
CA LYS A 145 -15.14 -20.44 14.46
C LYS A 145 -16.11 -20.60 13.27
N ARG A 146 -17.06 -19.65 13.11
CA ARG A 146 -18.01 -19.60 11.99
C ARG A 146 -17.38 -19.23 10.65
N PHE A 147 -16.34 -18.38 10.64
CA PHE A 147 -15.73 -17.85 9.41
C PHE A 147 -14.44 -18.57 9.00
N VAL A 148 -13.78 -19.24 9.95
CA VAL A 148 -12.65 -20.16 9.69
C VAL A 148 -13.04 -21.25 8.66
N LEU A 149 -14.31 -21.65 8.63
CA LEU A 149 -14.82 -22.69 7.74
C LEU A 149 -15.29 -22.19 6.37
N ASN A 150 -15.41 -20.87 6.14
CA ASN A 150 -15.91 -20.29 4.88
C ASN A 150 -15.31 -18.90 4.58
N PRO A 151 -13.98 -18.79 4.37
CA PRO A 151 -13.32 -17.51 4.05
C PRO A 151 -13.90 -16.85 2.79
N ASN A 152 -14.22 -17.64 1.76
CA ASN A 152 -14.81 -17.17 0.50
C ASN A 152 -16.15 -16.44 0.69
N LYS A 153 -16.92 -16.75 1.74
CA LYS A 153 -18.23 -16.13 1.95
C LYS A 153 -18.08 -14.64 2.32
N VAL A 154 -17.12 -14.31 3.16
CA VAL A 154 -16.93 -12.92 3.62
C VAL A 154 -16.29 -12.06 2.53
N GLU A 155 -15.34 -12.62 1.78
CA GLU A 155 -14.78 -11.97 0.59
C GLU A 155 -15.87 -11.68 -0.45
N ASN A 156 -16.86 -12.57 -0.59
CA ASN A 156 -18.01 -12.36 -1.48
C ASN A 156 -19.03 -11.36 -0.91
N ASP A 157 -19.25 -11.33 0.40
CA ASP A 157 -20.21 -10.44 1.06
C ASP A 157 -19.71 -8.97 1.10
N PHE A 158 -18.38 -8.78 1.16
CA PHE A 158 -17.72 -7.48 1.21
C PHE A 158 -16.54 -7.39 0.23
N PRO A 159 -16.77 -7.47 -1.09
CA PRO A 159 -15.69 -7.52 -2.05
C PRO A 159 -14.84 -6.25 -2.03
N VAL A 160 -13.53 -6.42 -2.14
CA VAL A 160 -12.58 -5.32 -2.40
C VAL A 160 -11.78 -5.73 -3.62
N ALA A 161 -11.99 -5.05 -4.73
CA ALA A 161 -11.33 -5.35 -5.98
C ALA A 161 -9.87 -4.88 -5.97
N LEU A 162 -9.03 -5.52 -6.78
CA LEU A 162 -7.60 -5.22 -6.81
C LEU A 162 -7.31 -3.77 -7.23
N ASP A 163 -8.10 -3.24 -8.18
CA ASP A 163 -8.03 -1.86 -8.62
C ASP A 163 -8.48 -0.87 -7.52
N GLU A 164 -9.43 -1.25 -6.67
CA GLU A 164 -9.79 -0.47 -5.48
C GLU A 164 -8.64 -0.41 -4.46
N ILE A 165 -7.90 -1.52 -4.28
CA ILE A 165 -6.69 -1.55 -3.43
C ILE A 165 -5.62 -0.59 -3.99
N GLU A 166 -5.37 -0.64 -5.31
CA GLU A 166 -4.43 0.26 -5.98
C GLU A 166 -4.83 1.74 -5.83
N GLN A 167 -6.12 2.04 -6.04
CA GLN A 167 -6.66 3.39 -5.90
C GLN A 167 -6.51 3.92 -4.46
N LEU A 168 -6.78 3.07 -3.46
CA LEU A 168 -6.61 3.41 -2.05
C LEU A 168 -5.13 3.64 -1.69
N LEU A 169 -4.21 2.78 -2.13
CA LEU A 169 -2.78 2.98 -1.89
C LEU A 169 -2.25 4.24 -2.56
N LYS A 170 -2.69 4.51 -3.78
CA LYS A 170 -2.35 5.74 -4.49
C LYS A 170 -2.87 6.97 -3.75
N PHE A 171 -4.13 6.95 -3.32
CA PHE A 171 -4.69 8.02 -2.49
C PHE A 171 -3.86 8.25 -1.21
N ALA A 172 -3.55 7.18 -0.46
CA ALA A 172 -2.74 7.28 0.75
C ALA A 172 -1.36 7.87 0.46
N SER A 173 -0.70 7.43 -0.61
CA SER A 173 0.60 7.94 -1.03
C SER A 173 0.55 9.41 -1.40
N ASP A 174 -0.37 9.79 -2.30
CA ASP A 174 -0.53 11.16 -2.79
C ASP A 174 -0.78 12.12 -1.62
N PHE A 175 -1.67 11.73 -0.69
CA PHE A 175 -1.95 12.54 0.50
C PHE A 175 -0.73 12.67 1.42
N VAL A 176 -0.08 11.56 1.78
CA VAL A 176 1.08 11.60 2.68
C VAL A 176 2.25 12.35 2.06
N ASN A 177 2.50 12.17 0.76
CA ASN A 177 3.53 12.93 0.04
C ASN A 177 3.22 14.43 -0.01
N ALA A 178 1.97 14.82 -0.22
CA ALA A 178 1.59 16.23 -0.16
C ALA A 178 1.95 16.86 1.21
N ILE A 179 1.77 16.12 2.30
CA ILE A 179 2.17 16.58 3.63
C ILE A 179 3.70 16.66 3.79
N ILE A 180 4.46 15.67 3.28
CA ILE A 180 5.92 15.70 3.28
C ILE A 180 6.44 16.92 2.50
N ILE A 181 5.94 17.14 1.27
CA ILE A 181 6.27 18.30 0.43
C ILE A 181 6.02 19.59 1.21
N GLY A 182 4.87 19.69 1.90
CA GLY A 182 4.51 20.86 2.71
C GLY A 182 5.51 21.20 3.82
N PHE A 183 6.36 20.26 4.24
CA PHE A 183 7.38 20.50 5.27
C PHE A 183 8.81 20.50 4.75
N THR A 184 9.12 19.73 3.71
CA THR A 184 10.50 19.47 3.27
C THR A 184 10.80 19.99 1.87
N ASN A 185 9.78 20.33 1.07
CA ASN A 185 9.88 20.53 -0.37
C ASN A 185 10.51 19.33 -1.11
N SER A 186 10.42 18.12 -0.54
CA SER A 186 10.88 16.88 -1.16
C SER A 186 9.71 15.91 -1.35
N ILE A 187 9.85 15.02 -2.33
CA ILE A 187 8.91 13.93 -2.58
C ILE A 187 9.58 12.63 -2.17
N GLU A 188 8.80 11.76 -1.53
CA GLU A 188 9.19 10.40 -1.29
C GLU A 188 8.57 9.48 -2.34
N SER A 189 9.42 8.81 -3.13
CA SER A 189 8.94 7.77 -4.06
C SER A 189 8.11 6.74 -3.30
N PRO A 190 6.90 6.37 -3.73
CA PRO A 190 6.15 5.28 -3.10
C PRO A 190 6.78 3.90 -3.34
N PHE A 191 7.86 3.82 -4.11
CA PHE A 191 8.59 2.59 -4.39
C PHE A 191 9.98 2.65 -3.76
N PHE A 192 10.47 1.51 -3.25
CA PHE A 192 11.84 1.38 -2.74
C PHE A 192 12.90 1.53 -3.84
N ASN A 193 12.54 1.16 -5.07
CA ASN A 193 13.39 1.18 -6.26
C ASN A 193 12.59 1.74 -7.45
N ALA A 194 12.99 1.40 -8.69
CA ALA A 194 12.16 1.64 -9.86
C ALA A 194 10.75 1.03 -9.67
N PRO A 195 9.69 1.67 -10.22
CA PRO A 195 8.32 1.14 -10.13
C PRO A 195 8.17 -0.30 -10.67
N THR A 196 9.05 -0.71 -11.58
CA THR A 196 9.06 -2.04 -12.21
C THR A 196 9.96 -3.05 -11.49
N ALA A 197 10.68 -2.67 -10.43
CA ALA A 197 11.69 -3.53 -9.82
C ALA A 197 11.11 -4.83 -9.27
N CYS A 198 9.91 -4.77 -8.65
CA CYS A 198 9.23 -5.97 -8.17
C CYS A 198 8.83 -6.89 -9.32
N SER A 199 8.26 -6.33 -10.41
CA SER A 199 7.85 -7.13 -11.56
C SER A 199 9.02 -7.75 -12.31
N GLU A 200 10.09 -6.98 -12.53
CA GLU A 200 11.33 -7.45 -13.16
C GLU A 200 11.97 -8.58 -12.36
N ASN A 201 12.02 -8.46 -11.03
CA ASN A 201 12.58 -9.50 -10.17
C ASN A 201 11.74 -10.78 -10.16
N VAL A 202 10.41 -10.66 -10.17
CA VAL A 202 9.51 -11.82 -10.27
C VAL A 202 9.68 -12.51 -11.62
N GLU A 203 9.68 -11.76 -12.71
CA GLU A 203 9.90 -12.34 -14.05
C GLU A 203 11.26 -13.02 -14.14
N HIS A 204 12.31 -12.39 -13.62
CA HIS A 204 13.65 -12.97 -13.59
C HIS A 204 13.71 -14.28 -12.77
N LEU A 205 13.07 -14.32 -11.60
CA LEU A 205 12.97 -15.53 -10.78
C LEU A 205 12.29 -16.68 -11.55
N LEU A 206 11.17 -16.40 -12.21
CA LEU A 206 10.42 -17.41 -12.96
C LEU A 206 11.21 -17.90 -14.18
N ALA A 207 11.89 -17.01 -14.90
CA ALA A 207 12.77 -17.37 -16.00
C ALA A 207 13.93 -18.28 -15.56
N LEU A 208 14.54 -18.00 -14.40
CA LEU A 208 15.57 -18.86 -13.81
C LEU A 208 15.02 -20.24 -13.44
N LEU A 209 13.82 -20.30 -12.86
CA LEU A 209 13.17 -21.55 -12.51
C LEU A 209 12.89 -22.42 -13.75
N GLU A 210 12.30 -21.82 -14.78
CA GLU A 210 12.02 -22.49 -16.06
C GLU A 210 13.31 -23.02 -16.72
N SER A 211 14.34 -22.17 -16.82
CA SER A 211 15.64 -22.55 -17.39
C SER A 211 16.29 -23.71 -16.62
N GLY A 212 16.17 -23.70 -15.28
CA GLY A 212 16.68 -24.77 -14.43
C GLY A 212 15.95 -26.10 -14.64
N ILE A 213 14.63 -26.05 -14.83
CA ILE A 213 13.81 -27.24 -15.12
C ILE A 213 14.19 -27.84 -16.47
N GLN A 214 14.24 -27.01 -17.53
CA GLN A 214 14.62 -27.44 -18.87
C GLN A 214 16.02 -28.05 -18.88
N THR A 215 16.98 -27.46 -18.16
CA THR A 215 18.34 -28.00 -18.05
C THR A 215 18.37 -29.37 -17.38
N LYS A 216 17.57 -29.57 -16.33
CA LYS A 216 17.46 -30.87 -15.64
C LYS A 216 16.85 -31.92 -16.56
N GLU A 217 15.80 -31.58 -17.31
CA GLU A 217 15.17 -32.48 -18.28
C GLU A 217 16.17 -32.90 -19.37
N MET A 218 16.93 -31.95 -19.92
CA MET A 218 18.00 -32.25 -20.89
C MET A 218 19.11 -33.14 -20.30
N ALA A 219 19.45 -32.99 -19.02
CA ALA A 219 20.47 -33.79 -18.36
C ALA A 219 20.00 -35.21 -17.99
N HIS A 220 18.69 -35.42 -17.80
CA HIS A 220 18.10 -36.71 -17.42
C HIS A 220 17.49 -37.46 -18.62
N GLY A 221 17.37 -36.81 -19.79
CA GLY A 221 17.01 -37.41 -21.06
C GLY A 221 18.21 -38.03 -21.78
N GLN A 222 18.46 -39.33 -21.51
CA GLN A 222 18.94 -40.23 -22.56
C GLN A 222 17.94 -40.18 -23.73
N VAL A 223 18.45 -39.98 -24.94
CA VAL A 223 17.73 -40.20 -26.21
C VAL A 223 17.32 -41.66 -26.33
#